data_AF-A0A6N7MC04-F1
#
_entry.id   AF-A0A6N7MC04-F1
#
_cell.length_a   1.000
_cell.length_b   1.000
_cell.length_c   1.000
_cell.angle_alpha   90.00
_cell.angle_beta   90.00
_cell.angle_gamma   90.00
#
_symmetry.space_group_name_H-M   'P 1'
#
loop_
_entity.id
_entity.type
_entity.pdbx_description
1 polymer ?
#
loop_
_entity_poly.entity_id
_entity_poly.type
_entity_poly.pdbx_seq_one_letter_code
_entity_poly.pdbx_strand_id
1 'polypeptide(L)'
;MNVKIYTTVTLIVGIVIIVNLLSDQYFIRLDFTEDKQYTLSGATKNILKELNDPVTITAYFSKGLPPDIARVRRDFREMLIEYNNVSKGMLVYEFVDPGKDDEKEMEAMQNGIQPVMINVREKDQMKQQKAFMGALVQFGEEKEVLPFIQPGVAMEYALSTAIKKISVIDKPSVGLLQGHGEPAINELQQVNVELSILYSFEPVTLTDTTSIPDRFKTLAIVRPTDSIPPSHFDKIDEFIARGGRLFVAMNRVKGDFSTAYGSSVNTGLETWLRNKGLQIDDNFVVDVSCGSVTVQQQQGVFTFSSNVSFPYLPIINTFAKHPITEGLEAVIFQFASPVSYIGDSTKTFTPIVKTSEKSGSLPVPQYFNIEKQWTELDFPLKNLAVGGVLEGNLFGNTPSKIVVITDGDFAVNGPGGQQLQPDNISLMVNSIDWLSDDTGLIELRTKGITYRPLDQLEDGTKTFLKYLNFLLPVILVIVYGLIRMQHNRNVRIKRLEESYV
;
A
#
# COMPACT_ATOMS: atom_id res chain seq x y z
N MET A 1 -5.71 48.70 -41.19
CA MET A 1 -6.06 47.90 -40.00
C MET A 1 -6.63 46.52 -40.38
N ASN A 2 -7.52 46.44 -41.38
CA ASN A 2 -8.23 45.20 -41.73
C ASN A 2 -7.35 44.07 -42.31
N VAL A 3 -6.34 44.36 -43.13
CA VAL A 3 -5.48 43.31 -43.75
C VAL A 3 -4.65 42.53 -42.71
N LYS A 4 -4.20 43.19 -41.63
CA LYS A 4 -3.52 42.52 -40.50
C LYS A 4 -4.48 41.63 -39.71
N ILE A 5 -5.74 42.01 -39.60
CA ILE A 5 -6.77 41.22 -38.92
C ILE A 5 -7.08 39.97 -39.74
N TYR A 6 -7.31 40.09 -41.05
CA TYR A 6 -7.57 38.93 -41.91
C TYR A 6 -6.41 37.94 -41.94
N THR A 7 -5.17 38.41 -42.07
CA THR A 7 -3.98 37.53 -42.04
C THR A 7 -3.82 36.80 -40.72
N THR A 8 -4.09 37.48 -39.59
CA THR A 8 -4.05 36.85 -38.26
C THR A 8 -5.15 35.79 -38.12
N VAL A 9 -6.36 36.09 -38.57
CA VAL A 9 -7.50 35.15 -38.51
C VAL A 9 -7.24 33.93 -39.39
N THR A 10 -6.77 34.10 -40.62
CA THR A 10 -6.44 32.98 -41.52
C THR A 10 -5.33 32.10 -40.94
N LEU A 11 -4.32 32.70 -40.31
CA LEU A 11 -3.23 31.97 -39.67
C LEU A 11 -3.70 31.19 -38.44
N ILE A 12 -4.56 31.77 -37.60
CA ILE A 12 -5.19 31.08 -36.46
C ILE A 12 -6.03 29.91 -36.94
N VAL A 13 -6.87 30.09 -37.96
CA VAL A 13 -7.70 29.02 -38.53
C VAL A 13 -6.82 27.90 -39.10
N GLY A 14 -5.75 28.25 -39.82
CA GLY A 14 -4.78 27.27 -40.33
C GLY A 14 -4.10 26.47 -39.21
N ILE A 15 -3.68 27.14 -38.13
CA ILE A 15 -3.12 26.47 -36.95
C ILE A 15 -4.15 25.54 -36.31
N VAL A 16 -5.40 25.98 -36.14
CA VAL A 16 -6.47 25.15 -35.55
C VAL A 16 -6.72 23.90 -36.39
N ILE A 17 -6.72 24.00 -37.73
CA ILE A 17 -6.88 22.85 -38.62
C ILE A 17 -5.69 21.90 -38.50
N ILE A 18 -4.46 22.40 -38.48
CA ILE A 18 -3.25 21.57 -38.33
C ILE A 18 -3.24 20.88 -36.96
N VAL A 19 -3.57 21.59 -35.89
CA VAL A 19 -3.68 21.02 -34.54
C VAL A 19 -4.77 19.96 -34.50
N ASN A 20 -5.92 20.18 -35.15
CA ASN A 20 -7.01 19.20 -35.20
C ASN A 20 -6.58 17.92 -35.96
N LEU A 21 -5.92 18.06 -37.11
CA LEU A 21 -5.40 16.92 -37.89
C LEU A 21 -4.29 16.16 -37.14
N LEU A 22 -3.38 16.89 -36.47
CA LEU A 22 -2.32 16.28 -35.65
C LEU A 22 -2.89 15.66 -34.37
N SER A 23 -3.99 16.17 -33.84
CA SER A 23 -4.65 15.64 -32.64
C SER A 23 -5.20 14.23 -32.84
N ASP A 24 -5.59 13.88 -34.07
CA ASP A 24 -6.02 12.51 -34.41
C ASP A 24 -4.85 11.53 -34.45
N GLN A 25 -3.64 12.01 -34.76
CA GLN A 25 -2.44 11.17 -34.88
C GLN A 25 -1.61 11.11 -33.59
N TYR A 26 -1.65 12.17 -32.78
CA TYR A 26 -0.94 12.32 -31.52
C TYR A 26 -1.93 12.68 -30.41
N PHE A 27 -2.66 11.69 -29.91
CA PHE A 27 -3.59 11.88 -28.80
C PHE A 27 -2.83 12.11 -27.50
N ILE A 28 -2.78 13.36 -27.03
CA ILE A 28 -2.21 13.73 -25.74
C ILE A 28 -3.35 13.89 -24.73
N ARG A 29 -3.50 12.92 -23.82
CA ARG A 29 -4.45 13.00 -22.70
C ARG A 29 -3.70 13.47 -21.46
N LEU A 30 -4.04 14.66 -20.98
CA LEU A 30 -3.55 15.16 -19.70
C LEU A 30 -4.58 14.84 -18.63
N ASP A 31 -4.16 14.07 -17.63
CA ASP A 31 -4.97 13.74 -16.47
C ASP A 31 -4.71 14.75 -15.34
N PHE A 32 -5.72 15.56 -15.05
CA PHE A 32 -5.69 16.58 -14.00
C PHE A 32 -6.26 16.07 -12.67
N THR A 33 -6.61 14.79 -12.56
CA THR A 33 -7.03 14.22 -11.28
C THR A 33 -5.83 14.09 -10.34
N GLU A 34 -6.05 14.37 -9.06
CA GLU A 34 -5.01 14.37 -8.02
C GLU A 34 -4.26 13.02 -7.95
N ASP A 35 -4.99 11.91 -8.08
CA ASP A 35 -4.43 10.54 -8.06
C ASP A 35 -4.04 10.00 -9.46
N LYS A 36 -4.21 10.80 -10.52
CA LYS A 36 -4.08 10.37 -11.91
C LYS A 36 -4.91 9.10 -12.20
N GLN A 37 -6.20 9.15 -11.88
CA GLN A 37 -7.14 8.03 -11.97
C GLN A 37 -7.39 7.53 -13.41
N TYR A 38 -6.99 8.31 -14.41
CA TYR A 38 -7.13 8.01 -15.83
C TYR A 38 -5.78 7.86 -16.53
N THR A 39 -4.70 7.66 -15.75
CA THR A 39 -3.35 7.38 -16.26
C THR A 39 -2.81 6.14 -15.61
N LEU A 40 -2.37 5.17 -16.42
CA LEU A 40 -1.72 3.98 -15.87
C LEU A 40 -0.49 4.35 -15.04
N SER A 41 -0.38 3.70 -13.90
CA SER A 41 0.77 3.75 -13.01
C SER A 41 2.07 3.32 -13.72
N GLY A 42 3.20 3.74 -13.17
CA GLY A 42 4.51 3.27 -13.66
C GLY A 42 4.62 1.75 -13.61
N ALA A 43 4.15 1.15 -12.52
CA ALA A 43 4.18 -0.29 -12.32
C ALA A 43 3.30 -1.06 -13.31
N THR A 44 2.07 -0.62 -13.58
CA THR A 44 1.23 -1.24 -14.62
C THR A 44 1.93 -1.18 -15.97
N LYS A 45 2.55 -0.04 -16.31
CA LYS A 45 3.31 0.08 -17.56
C LYS A 45 4.50 -0.87 -17.62
N ASN A 46 5.16 -1.14 -16.50
CA ASN A 46 6.27 -2.10 -16.44
C ASN A 46 5.76 -3.53 -16.63
N ILE A 47 4.73 -3.94 -15.88
CA ILE A 47 4.09 -5.26 -16.01
C ILE A 47 3.72 -5.54 -17.47
N LEU A 48 3.07 -4.57 -18.13
CA LEU A 48 2.62 -4.71 -19.50
C LEU A 48 3.76 -4.78 -20.54
N LYS A 49 4.91 -4.15 -20.25
CA LYS A 49 6.09 -4.20 -21.12
C LYS A 49 6.90 -5.48 -20.96
N GLU A 50 6.79 -6.13 -19.80
CA GLU A 50 7.47 -7.38 -19.46
C GLU A 50 6.71 -8.64 -19.91
N LEU A 51 5.53 -8.48 -20.51
CA LEU A 51 4.74 -9.60 -21.04
C LEU A 51 5.49 -10.29 -22.18
N ASN A 52 5.87 -11.55 -21.94
CA ASN A 52 6.57 -12.39 -22.92
C ASN A 52 5.61 -13.13 -23.87
N ASP A 53 4.40 -13.45 -23.41
CA ASP A 53 3.36 -14.11 -24.21
C ASP A 53 2.03 -13.33 -24.19
N PRO A 54 1.13 -13.58 -25.17
CA PRO A 54 -0.12 -12.85 -25.25
C PRO A 54 -1.07 -13.13 -24.07
N VAL A 55 -1.63 -12.06 -23.50
CA VAL A 55 -2.68 -12.12 -22.46
C VAL A 55 -4.02 -11.78 -23.11
N THR A 56 -5.02 -12.65 -22.94
CA THR A 56 -6.39 -12.38 -23.40
C THR A 56 -7.29 -12.00 -22.24
N ILE A 57 -8.01 -10.89 -22.36
CA ILE A 57 -9.00 -10.45 -21.37
C ILE A 57 -10.40 -10.53 -21.96
N THR A 58 -11.25 -11.39 -21.41
CA THR A 58 -12.66 -11.48 -21.76
C THR A 58 -13.50 -10.74 -20.73
N ALA A 59 -13.99 -9.55 -21.10
CA ALA A 59 -14.78 -8.68 -20.25
C ALA A 59 -16.28 -8.97 -20.41
N TYR A 60 -16.91 -9.50 -19.36
CA TYR A 60 -18.35 -9.82 -19.35
C TYR A 60 -19.12 -8.64 -18.74
N PHE A 61 -19.69 -7.81 -19.61
CA PHE A 61 -20.45 -6.62 -19.24
C PHE A 61 -21.80 -6.56 -19.94
N SER A 62 -22.88 -6.58 -19.15
CA SER A 62 -24.24 -6.43 -19.67
C SER A 62 -24.44 -5.07 -20.35
N LYS A 63 -25.21 -5.04 -21.46
CA LYS A 63 -25.64 -3.77 -22.09
C LYS A 63 -26.92 -3.23 -21.45
N GLY A 64 -27.21 -1.94 -21.68
CA GLY A 64 -28.45 -1.31 -21.24
C GLY A 64 -28.53 -1.08 -19.74
N LEU A 65 -27.37 -0.95 -19.08
CA LEU A 65 -27.28 -0.66 -17.65
C LEU A 65 -27.51 0.84 -17.37
N PRO A 66 -27.92 1.19 -16.13
CA PRO A 66 -28.01 2.58 -15.67
C PRO A 66 -26.75 3.41 -15.96
N PRO A 67 -26.86 4.74 -16.12
CA PRO A 67 -25.74 5.61 -16.53
C PRO A 67 -24.46 5.48 -15.67
N ASP A 68 -24.63 5.31 -14.37
CA ASP A 68 -23.56 5.09 -13.39
C ASP A 68 -22.78 3.80 -13.65
N ILE A 69 -23.47 2.73 -14.06
CA ILE A 69 -22.84 1.44 -14.37
C ILE A 69 -22.32 1.39 -15.82
N ALA A 70 -23.06 2.00 -16.75
CA ALA A 70 -22.62 2.14 -18.14
C ALA A 70 -21.29 2.90 -18.24
N ARG A 71 -21.04 3.84 -17.31
CA ARG A 71 -19.75 4.49 -17.13
C ARG A 71 -18.64 3.50 -16.80
N VAL A 72 -18.85 2.57 -15.86
CA VAL A 72 -17.84 1.56 -15.47
C VAL A 72 -17.39 0.75 -16.69
N ARG A 73 -18.34 0.28 -17.50
CA ARG A 73 -18.06 -0.47 -18.73
C ARG A 73 -17.20 0.34 -19.72
N ARG A 74 -17.53 1.62 -19.90
CA ARG A 74 -16.77 2.51 -20.80
C ARG A 74 -15.36 2.75 -20.25
N ASP A 75 -15.26 3.09 -18.97
CA ASP A 75 -13.99 3.40 -18.32
C ASP A 75 -13.06 2.15 -18.33
N PHE A 76 -13.60 0.94 -18.10
CA PHE A 76 -12.85 -0.32 -18.24
C PHE A 76 -12.39 -0.57 -19.68
N ARG A 77 -13.24 -0.28 -20.67
CA ARG A 77 -12.86 -0.40 -22.09
C ARG A 77 -11.73 0.57 -22.46
N GLU A 78 -11.80 1.82 -22.02
CA GLU A 78 -10.73 2.80 -22.22
C GLU A 78 -9.42 2.32 -21.60
N MET A 79 -9.49 1.77 -20.38
CA MET A 79 -8.32 1.20 -19.70
C MET A 79 -7.72 0.03 -20.50
N LEU A 80 -8.54 -0.91 -20.99
CA LEU A 80 -8.05 -2.03 -21.81
C LEU A 80 -7.42 -1.60 -23.14
N ILE A 81 -7.92 -0.51 -23.76
CA ILE A 81 -7.27 0.12 -24.92
C ILE A 81 -5.88 0.62 -24.55
N GLU A 82 -5.74 1.29 -23.40
CA GLU A 82 -4.44 1.76 -22.93
C GLU A 82 -3.49 0.59 -22.61
N TYR A 83 -4.00 -0.48 -22.00
CA TYR A 83 -3.23 -1.69 -21.72
C TYR A 83 -2.72 -2.34 -23.02
N ASN A 84 -3.57 -2.46 -24.04
CA ASN A 84 -3.19 -2.97 -25.37
C ASN A 84 -2.11 -2.10 -26.02
N ASN A 85 -2.25 -0.78 -25.98
CA ASN A 85 -1.28 0.16 -26.54
C ASN A 85 0.08 0.09 -25.84
N VAL A 86 0.09 0.07 -24.49
CA VAL A 86 1.33 0.03 -23.70
C VAL A 86 2.05 -1.31 -23.85
N SER A 87 1.31 -2.42 -23.88
CA SER A 87 1.84 -3.77 -24.11
C SER A 87 2.19 -4.06 -25.57
N LYS A 88 2.01 -3.08 -26.48
CA LYS A 88 2.27 -3.22 -27.93
C LYS A 88 1.53 -4.39 -28.57
N GLY A 89 0.28 -4.62 -28.15
CA GLY A 89 -0.57 -5.68 -28.69
C GLY A 89 -0.43 -7.05 -28.03
N MET A 90 0.47 -7.21 -27.04
CA MET A 90 0.58 -8.45 -26.27
C MET A 90 -0.66 -8.71 -25.40
N LEU A 91 -1.31 -7.64 -24.93
CA LEU A 91 -2.61 -7.77 -24.26
C LEU A 91 -3.74 -7.50 -25.25
N VAL A 92 -4.57 -8.51 -25.47
CA VAL A 92 -5.79 -8.41 -26.30
C VAL A 92 -7.02 -8.53 -25.43
N TYR A 93 -8.13 -7.94 -25.87
CA TYR A 93 -9.36 -7.96 -25.08
C TYR A 93 -10.61 -8.10 -25.94
N GLU A 94 -11.65 -8.70 -25.36
CA GLU A 94 -12.97 -8.86 -25.95
C GLU A 94 -14.05 -8.43 -24.95
N PHE A 95 -15.14 -7.83 -25.44
CA PHE A 95 -16.31 -7.51 -24.61
C PHE A 95 -17.49 -8.39 -25.00
N VAL A 96 -17.94 -9.20 -24.04
CA VAL A 96 -19.08 -10.10 -24.18
C VAL A 96 -20.26 -9.54 -23.38
N ASP A 97 -21.46 -9.59 -23.96
CA ASP A 97 -22.71 -9.20 -23.32
C ASP A 97 -23.52 -10.46 -22.96
N PRO A 98 -23.37 -11.00 -21.74
CA PRO A 98 -24.08 -12.22 -21.33
C PRO A 98 -25.58 -11.99 -21.09
N GLY A 99 -26.06 -10.74 -21.01
CA GLY A 99 -27.44 -10.45 -20.63
C GLY A 99 -28.50 -10.76 -21.70
N LYS A 100 -28.09 -11.23 -22.88
CA LYS A 100 -28.97 -11.51 -24.03
C LYS A 100 -28.79 -12.90 -24.63
N ASP A 101 -27.85 -13.68 -24.10
CA ASP A 101 -27.41 -14.94 -24.68
C ASP A 101 -27.16 -15.94 -23.54
N ASP A 102 -28.02 -16.95 -23.45
CA ASP A 102 -28.00 -17.96 -22.40
C ASP A 102 -26.69 -18.77 -22.39
N GLU A 103 -26.06 -18.97 -23.55
CA GLU A 103 -24.77 -19.67 -23.64
C GLU A 103 -23.65 -18.81 -23.04
N LYS A 104 -23.61 -17.52 -23.41
CA LYS A 104 -22.62 -16.57 -22.85
C LYS A 104 -22.84 -16.30 -21.37
N GLU A 105 -24.10 -16.34 -20.92
CA GLU A 105 -24.43 -16.26 -19.51
C GLU A 105 -23.86 -17.46 -18.74
N MET A 106 -24.09 -18.67 -19.23
CA MET A 106 -23.57 -19.88 -18.60
C MET A 106 -22.04 -19.93 -18.63
N GLU A 107 -21.42 -19.49 -19.73
CA GLU A 107 -19.96 -19.35 -19.86
C GLU A 107 -19.39 -18.40 -18.80
N ALA A 108 -19.99 -17.22 -18.60
CA ALA A 108 -19.57 -16.28 -17.57
C ALA A 108 -19.66 -16.89 -16.16
N MET A 109 -20.78 -17.55 -15.86
CA MET A 109 -21.02 -18.19 -14.57
C MET A 109 -20.05 -19.36 -14.29
N GLN A 110 -19.75 -20.18 -15.31
CA GLN A 110 -18.77 -21.28 -15.21
C GLN A 110 -17.36 -20.77 -14.95
N ASN A 111 -17.00 -19.63 -15.53
CA ASN A 111 -15.74 -18.94 -15.25
C ASN A 111 -15.79 -18.14 -13.93
N GLY A 112 -16.78 -18.33 -13.06
CA GLY A 112 -16.85 -17.70 -11.74
C GLY A 112 -17.37 -16.27 -11.71
N ILE A 113 -17.86 -15.73 -12.83
CA ILE A 113 -18.42 -14.38 -12.91
C ILE A 113 -19.91 -14.47 -12.66
N GLN A 114 -20.31 -14.17 -11.43
CA GLN A 114 -21.70 -14.22 -11.02
C GLN A 114 -22.43 -12.90 -11.33
N PRO A 115 -23.71 -12.96 -11.70
CA PRO A 115 -24.52 -11.76 -11.91
C PRO A 115 -24.80 -11.04 -10.60
N VAL A 116 -24.80 -9.71 -10.64
CA VAL A 116 -25.27 -8.85 -9.55
C VAL A 116 -26.66 -8.31 -9.86
N MET A 117 -27.52 -8.22 -8.84
CA MET A 117 -28.86 -7.66 -8.96
C MET A 117 -28.79 -6.16 -8.67
N ILE A 118 -29.10 -5.35 -9.68
CA ILE A 118 -29.09 -3.89 -9.57
C ILE A 118 -30.53 -3.35 -9.54
N ASN A 119 -30.76 -2.35 -8.71
CA ASN A 119 -32.05 -1.68 -8.64
C ASN A 119 -32.06 -0.49 -9.60
N VAL A 120 -32.87 -0.55 -10.64
CA VAL A 120 -33.02 0.49 -11.65
C VAL A 120 -34.35 1.20 -11.43
N ARG A 121 -34.30 2.53 -11.32
CA ARG A 121 -35.50 3.37 -11.20
C ARG A 121 -35.95 3.83 -12.59
N GLU A 122 -36.96 3.18 -13.14
CA GLU A 122 -37.62 3.60 -14.38
C GLU A 122 -38.97 4.25 -14.06
N LYS A 123 -39.14 5.55 -14.38
CA LYS A 123 -40.43 6.27 -14.35
C LYS A 123 -41.32 5.91 -13.14
N ASP A 124 -40.76 6.04 -11.93
CA ASP A 124 -41.37 5.75 -10.61
C ASP A 124 -41.57 4.29 -10.20
N GLN A 125 -40.99 3.31 -10.91
CA GLN A 125 -40.92 1.93 -10.46
C GLN A 125 -39.46 1.48 -10.26
N MET A 126 -39.22 0.80 -9.14
CA MET A 126 -37.97 0.08 -8.88
C MET A 126 -38.05 -1.28 -9.59
N LYS A 127 -37.20 -1.49 -10.59
CA LYS A 127 -37.01 -2.80 -11.23
C LYS A 127 -35.67 -3.37 -10.82
N GLN A 128 -35.64 -4.64 -10.44
CA GLN A 128 -34.38 -5.38 -10.33
C GLN A 128 -33.97 -5.85 -11.72
N GLN A 129 -32.77 -5.47 -12.13
CA GLN A 129 -32.13 -5.93 -13.36
C GLN A 129 -30.90 -6.74 -13.00
N LYS A 130 -30.68 -7.84 -13.72
CA LYS A 130 -29.47 -8.65 -13.62
C LYS A 130 -28.35 -8.00 -14.42
N ALA A 131 -27.17 -7.84 -13.85
CA ALA A 131 -26.02 -7.24 -14.51
C ALA A 131 -24.74 -8.06 -14.28
N PHE A 132 -23.95 -8.25 -15.32
CA PHE A 132 -22.60 -8.80 -15.23
C PHE A 132 -21.58 -7.66 -15.34
N MET A 133 -20.55 -7.70 -14.49
CA MET A 133 -19.46 -6.72 -14.43
C MET A 133 -18.17 -7.42 -13.99
N GLY A 134 -17.72 -8.41 -14.75
CA GLY A 134 -16.52 -9.19 -14.44
C GLY A 134 -15.59 -9.32 -15.63
N ALA A 135 -14.40 -9.88 -15.40
CA ALA A 135 -13.48 -10.21 -16.47
C ALA A 135 -12.72 -11.51 -16.18
N LEU A 136 -12.42 -12.25 -17.23
CA LEU A 136 -11.52 -13.39 -17.22
C LEU A 136 -10.20 -12.95 -17.85
N VAL A 137 -9.09 -13.16 -17.15
CA VAL A 137 -7.74 -12.93 -17.65
C VAL A 137 -7.13 -14.30 -17.96
N GLN A 138 -6.62 -14.49 -19.17
CA GLN A 138 -6.05 -15.76 -19.61
C GLN A 138 -4.64 -15.56 -20.17
N PHE A 139 -3.72 -16.43 -19.74
CA PHE A 139 -2.33 -16.49 -20.18
C PHE A 139 -1.94 -17.95 -20.39
N GLY A 140 -1.87 -18.40 -21.65
CA GLY A 140 -1.73 -19.82 -21.97
C GLY A 140 -2.91 -20.64 -21.43
N GLU A 141 -2.61 -21.62 -20.56
CA GLU A 141 -3.59 -22.46 -19.85
C GLU A 141 -4.05 -21.85 -18.51
N GLU A 142 -3.29 -20.90 -17.97
CA GLU A 142 -3.59 -20.25 -16.70
C GLU A 142 -4.71 -19.21 -16.86
N LYS A 143 -5.58 -19.16 -15.86
CA LYS A 143 -6.75 -18.28 -15.82
C LYS A 143 -6.87 -17.62 -14.45
N GLU A 144 -7.09 -16.31 -14.45
CA GLU A 144 -7.46 -15.56 -13.26
C GLU A 144 -8.78 -14.83 -13.49
N VAL A 145 -9.69 -14.92 -12.52
CA VAL A 145 -11.04 -14.37 -12.61
C VAL A 145 -11.14 -13.12 -11.76
N LEU A 146 -11.65 -12.05 -12.36
CA LEU A 146 -12.12 -10.86 -11.67
C LEU A 146 -13.64 -10.95 -11.59
N PRO A 147 -14.21 -11.47 -10.49
CA PRO A 147 -15.64 -11.76 -10.39
C PRO A 147 -16.48 -10.47 -10.44
N PHE A 148 -15.91 -9.36 -9.96
CA PHE A 148 -16.55 -8.05 -9.96
C PHE A 148 -15.53 -6.94 -10.17
N ILE A 149 -15.85 -5.99 -11.04
CA ILE A 149 -15.01 -4.84 -11.37
C ILE A 149 -15.60 -3.59 -10.72
N GLN A 150 -14.89 -3.08 -9.71
CA GLN A 150 -15.21 -1.82 -9.06
C GLN A 150 -14.71 -0.62 -9.90
N PRO A 151 -15.46 0.50 -9.96
CA PRO A 151 -15.02 1.71 -10.66
C PRO A 151 -13.78 2.36 -10.02
N GLY A 152 -12.98 3.05 -10.85
CA GLY A 152 -11.85 3.87 -10.41
C GLY A 152 -10.55 3.10 -10.25
N VAL A 153 -9.69 3.55 -9.33
CA VAL A 153 -8.32 3.04 -9.17
C VAL A 153 -8.24 1.56 -8.78
N ALA A 154 -9.27 1.05 -8.09
CA ALA A 154 -9.38 -0.36 -7.74
C ALA A 154 -9.40 -1.28 -8.98
N MET A 155 -9.87 -0.77 -10.12
CA MET A 155 -9.94 -1.49 -11.39
C MET A 155 -8.57 -1.80 -11.99
N GLU A 156 -7.70 -0.77 -12.05
CA GLU A 156 -6.32 -0.89 -12.56
C GLU A 156 -5.52 -1.85 -11.68
N TYR A 157 -5.65 -1.70 -10.35
CA TYR A 157 -4.99 -2.57 -9.38
C TYR A 157 -5.42 -4.03 -9.58
N ALA A 158 -6.72 -4.31 -9.52
CA ALA A 158 -7.23 -5.66 -9.64
C ALA A 158 -6.80 -6.34 -10.94
N LEU A 159 -6.87 -5.61 -12.07
CA LEU A 159 -6.47 -6.17 -13.36
C LEU A 159 -4.96 -6.35 -13.47
N SER A 160 -4.15 -5.38 -13.04
CA SER A 160 -2.69 -5.48 -13.11
C SER A 160 -2.16 -6.64 -12.25
N THR A 161 -2.74 -6.81 -11.06
CA THR A 161 -2.41 -7.92 -10.14
C THR A 161 -2.80 -9.26 -10.76
N ALA A 162 -4.00 -9.36 -11.35
CA ALA A 162 -4.43 -10.59 -12.02
C ALA A 162 -3.50 -10.96 -13.17
N ILE A 163 -3.11 -10.00 -14.01
CA ILE A 163 -2.15 -10.21 -15.09
C ILE A 163 -0.79 -10.63 -14.54
N LYS A 164 -0.27 -9.95 -13.51
CA LYS A 164 1.04 -10.29 -12.95
C LYS A 164 1.05 -11.71 -12.39
N LYS A 165 0.01 -12.09 -11.64
CA LYS A 165 -0.11 -13.41 -11.02
C LYS A 165 0.00 -14.55 -12.04
N ILE A 166 -0.62 -14.40 -13.21
CA ILE A 166 -0.60 -15.43 -14.26
C ILE A 166 0.55 -15.29 -15.26
N SER A 167 1.18 -14.12 -15.36
CA SER A 167 2.30 -13.89 -16.29
C SER A 167 3.68 -14.17 -15.70
N VAL A 168 3.78 -14.32 -14.37
CA VAL A 168 5.03 -14.71 -13.71
C VAL A 168 5.23 -16.22 -13.84
N ILE A 169 5.99 -16.62 -14.88
CA ILE A 169 6.39 -18.02 -15.10
C ILE A 169 7.46 -18.43 -14.07
N ASP A 170 8.52 -17.62 -13.94
CA ASP A 170 9.60 -17.84 -12.97
C ASP A 170 9.44 -16.90 -11.77
N LYS A 171 8.87 -17.41 -10.67
CA LYS A 171 8.72 -16.65 -9.43
C LYS A 171 10.09 -16.34 -8.83
N PRO A 172 10.41 -15.06 -8.55
CA PRO A 172 11.64 -14.72 -7.83
C PRO A 172 11.69 -15.43 -6.48
N SER A 173 12.85 -15.99 -6.13
CA SER A 173 13.05 -16.67 -4.85
C SER A 173 13.41 -15.68 -3.75
N VAL A 174 12.77 -15.85 -2.59
CA VAL A 174 13.08 -15.18 -1.33
C VAL A 174 13.60 -16.24 -0.37
N GLY A 175 14.78 -16.00 0.20
CA GLY A 175 15.39 -16.93 1.15
C GLY A 175 14.87 -16.69 2.57
N LEU A 176 14.56 -17.73 3.32
CA LEU A 176 14.31 -17.70 4.77
C LEU A 176 15.52 -18.31 5.48
N LEU A 177 16.23 -17.53 6.28
CA LEU A 177 17.35 -18.06 7.07
C LEU A 177 16.84 -19.13 8.05
N GLN A 178 17.60 -20.22 8.13
CA GLN A 178 17.33 -21.35 9.03
C GLN A 178 18.63 -21.82 9.69
N GLY A 179 18.53 -22.35 10.90
CA GLY A 179 19.64 -23.01 11.61
C GLY A 179 20.03 -22.36 12.93
N HIS A 180 19.36 -21.28 13.34
CA HIS A 180 19.58 -20.54 14.59
C HIS A 180 18.27 -20.35 15.36
N GLY A 181 17.39 -21.34 15.26
CA GLY A 181 16.09 -21.35 15.95
C GLY A 181 15.05 -20.39 15.36
N GLU A 182 15.21 -20.00 14.08
CA GLU A 182 14.15 -19.37 13.29
C GLU A 182 12.96 -20.34 13.10
N PRO A 183 11.72 -19.82 12.97
CA PRO A 183 10.55 -20.66 12.71
C PRO A 183 10.68 -21.33 11.34
N ALA A 184 10.19 -22.57 11.24
CA ALA A 184 10.10 -23.26 9.96
C ALA A 184 8.99 -22.66 9.09
N ILE A 185 9.01 -22.90 7.77
CA ILE A 185 8.04 -22.33 6.82
C ILE A 185 6.58 -22.67 7.19
N ASN A 186 6.33 -23.84 7.79
CA ASN A 186 5.00 -24.24 8.25
C ASN A 186 4.48 -23.41 9.44
N GLU A 187 5.37 -22.81 10.24
CA GLU A 187 4.99 -21.86 11.30
C GLU A 187 4.74 -20.45 10.74
N LEU A 188 5.09 -20.21 9.47
CA LEU A 188 4.81 -18.99 8.70
C LEU A 188 3.76 -19.25 7.61
N GLN A 189 2.85 -20.22 7.81
CA GLN A 189 1.97 -20.71 6.76
C GLN A 189 1.17 -19.58 6.08
N GLN A 190 0.64 -18.63 6.84
CA GLN A 190 -0.18 -17.56 6.27
C GLN A 190 0.64 -16.57 5.43
N VAL A 191 1.83 -16.20 5.90
CA VAL A 191 2.79 -15.39 5.14
C VAL A 191 3.22 -16.14 3.88
N ASN A 192 3.51 -17.43 3.99
CA ASN A 192 3.93 -18.26 2.86
C ASN A 192 2.84 -18.35 1.79
N VAL A 193 1.56 -18.51 2.18
CA VAL A 193 0.44 -18.51 1.23
C VAL A 193 0.38 -17.19 0.47
N GLU A 194 0.46 -16.04 1.16
CA GLU A 194 0.38 -14.72 0.51
C GLU A 194 1.60 -14.45 -0.39
N LEU A 195 2.82 -14.74 0.06
CA LEU A 195 4.03 -14.61 -0.74
C LEU A 195 4.05 -15.55 -1.94
N SER A 196 3.53 -16.77 -1.81
CA SER A 196 3.55 -17.79 -2.87
C SER A 196 2.81 -17.36 -4.14
N ILE A 197 1.99 -16.31 -4.06
CA ILE A 197 1.30 -15.73 -5.22
C ILE A 197 2.33 -15.18 -6.21
N LEU A 198 3.37 -14.49 -5.73
CA LEU A 198 4.34 -13.78 -6.57
C LEU A 198 5.79 -14.27 -6.42
N TYR A 199 6.11 -14.96 -5.33
CA TYR A 199 7.47 -15.36 -4.95
C TYR A 199 7.57 -16.84 -4.62
N SER A 200 8.78 -17.38 -4.67
CA SER A 200 9.11 -18.69 -4.10
C SER A 200 9.82 -18.48 -2.77
N PHE A 201 9.16 -18.77 -1.65
CA PHE A 201 9.74 -18.61 -0.31
C PHE A 201 10.41 -19.91 0.13
N GLU A 202 11.75 -19.90 0.18
CA GLU A 202 12.57 -21.11 0.32
C GLU A 202 13.49 -21.04 1.54
N PRO A 203 13.71 -22.14 2.27
CA PRO A 203 14.62 -22.15 3.40
C PRO A 203 16.08 -22.09 2.91
N VAL A 204 16.92 -21.35 3.64
CA VAL A 204 18.36 -21.20 3.39
C VAL A 204 19.11 -21.50 4.67
N THR A 205 19.92 -22.55 4.65
CA THR A 205 20.81 -22.91 5.75
C THR A 205 22.25 -22.57 5.39
N LEU A 206 22.90 -21.81 6.25
CA LEU A 206 24.32 -21.49 6.12
C LEU A 206 25.16 -22.58 6.80
N THR A 207 26.26 -22.96 6.17
CA THR A 207 27.29 -23.85 6.72
C THR A 207 28.64 -23.17 6.56
N ASP A 208 29.77 -23.81 6.88
CA ASP A 208 31.08 -23.21 6.63
C ASP A 208 31.37 -23.02 5.13
N THR A 209 30.87 -23.90 4.26
CA THR A 209 31.16 -23.88 2.82
C THR A 209 30.01 -23.34 1.96
N THR A 210 28.76 -23.34 2.45
CA THR A 210 27.59 -22.90 1.70
C THR A 210 27.32 -21.41 1.90
N SER A 211 27.39 -20.62 0.84
CA SER A 211 26.96 -19.21 0.81
C SER A 211 25.50 -19.08 0.39
N ILE A 212 24.95 -17.86 0.49
CA ILE A 212 23.59 -17.57 0.01
C ILE A 212 23.61 -17.61 -1.52
N PRO A 213 22.78 -18.44 -2.19
CA PRO A 213 22.75 -18.51 -3.66
C PRO A 213 22.37 -17.20 -4.35
N ASP A 214 22.94 -16.96 -5.53
CA ASP A 214 22.76 -15.71 -6.32
C ASP A 214 21.32 -15.50 -6.80
N ARG A 215 20.51 -16.56 -6.83
CA ARG A 215 19.10 -16.48 -7.21
C ARG A 215 18.24 -15.71 -6.20
N PHE A 216 18.69 -15.59 -4.95
CA PHE A 216 17.97 -14.84 -3.93
C PHE A 216 18.32 -13.36 -4.04
N LYS A 217 17.30 -12.51 -4.23
CA LYS A 217 17.46 -11.04 -4.11
C LYS A 217 17.24 -10.55 -2.68
N THR A 218 16.37 -11.25 -1.96
CA THR A 218 15.97 -10.92 -0.59
C THR A 218 16.20 -12.12 0.32
N LEU A 219 16.76 -11.87 1.51
CA LEU A 219 16.86 -12.84 2.59
C LEU A 219 16.07 -12.34 3.80
N ALA A 220 15.18 -13.18 4.33
CA ALA A 220 14.41 -12.96 5.53
C ALA A 220 15.08 -13.66 6.72
N ILE A 221 15.32 -12.90 7.79
CA ILE A 221 15.78 -13.40 9.08
C ILE A 221 14.64 -13.15 10.06
N VAL A 222 13.95 -14.21 10.46
CA VAL A 222 12.71 -14.11 11.26
C VAL A 222 12.94 -14.82 12.58
N ARG A 223 12.78 -14.09 13.69
CA ARG A 223 12.83 -14.59 15.07
C ARG A 223 13.94 -15.61 15.31
N PRO A 224 15.22 -15.28 15.07
CA PRO A 224 16.31 -16.15 15.52
C PRO A 224 16.27 -16.22 17.05
N THR A 225 16.41 -17.43 17.60
CA THR A 225 16.38 -17.68 19.05
C THR A 225 17.73 -18.13 19.59
N ASP A 226 18.61 -18.63 18.73
CA ASP A 226 19.99 -19.02 19.05
C ASP A 226 21.00 -17.99 18.55
N SER A 227 22.25 -18.11 19.03
CA SER A 227 23.35 -17.26 18.58
C SER A 227 23.78 -17.58 17.15
N ILE A 228 23.92 -16.55 16.32
CA ILE A 228 24.40 -16.63 14.95
C ILE A 228 25.94 -16.50 14.95
N PRO A 229 26.69 -17.46 14.41
CA PRO A 229 28.14 -17.39 14.34
C PRO A 229 28.66 -16.22 13.48
N PRO A 230 29.83 -15.63 13.82
CA PRO A 230 30.46 -14.60 12.97
C PRO A 230 30.65 -15.02 11.51
N SER A 231 31.00 -16.29 11.25
CA SER A 231 31.15 -16.81 9.88
C SER A 231 29.86 -16.77 9.05
N HIS A 232 28.70 -16.81 9.70
CA HIS A 232 27.41 -16.67 9.02
C HIS A 232 27.10 -15.20 8.74
N PHE A 233 27.47 -14.29 9.65
CA PHE A 233 27.39 -12.85 9.39
C PHE A 233 28.26 -12.41 8.22
N ASP A 234 29.47 -12.98 8.09
CA ASP A 234 30.35 -12.70 6.94
C ASP A 234 29.66 -13.03 5.61
N LYS A 235 28.88 -14.13 5.56
CA LYS A 235 28.12 -14.54 4.36
C LYS A 235 26.93 -13.64 4.08
N ILE A 236 26.27 -13.16 5.13
CA ILE A 236 25.19 -12.17 4.99
C ILE A 236 25.78 -10.84 4.52
N ASP A 237 26.98 -10.46 4.98
CA ASP A 237 27.69 -9.28 4.52
C ASP A 237 28.11 -9.40 3.04
N GLU A 238 28.63 -10.55 2.60
CA GLU A 238 28.88 -10.84 1.18
C GLU A 238 27.60 -10.71 0.32
N PHE A 239 26.46 -11.18 0.85
CA PHE A 239 25.17 -11.06 0.20
C PHE A 239 24.73 -9.59 0.06
N ILE A 240 24.95 -8.76 1.08
CA ILE A 240 24.68 -7.31 1.03
C ILE A 240 25.63 -6.62 0.04
N ALA A 241 26.93 -6.98 0.02
CA ALA A 241 27.94 -6.37 -0.86
C ALA A 241 27.58 -6.44 -2.35
N ARG A 242 26.87 -7.50 -2.75
CA ARG A 242 26.39 -7.69 -4.13
C ARG A 242 24.98 -7.12 -4.38
N GLY A 243 24.43 -6.34 -3.44
CA GLY A 243 23.12 -5.69 -3.58
C GLY A 243 21.94 -6.51 -3.05
N GLY A 244 22.19 -7.61 -2.34
CA GLY A 244 21.16 -8.37 -1.65
C GLY A 244 20.49 -7.53 -0.57
N ARG A 245 19.20 -7.78 -0.32
CA ARG A 245 18.34 -6.98 0.57
C ARG A 245 17.83 -7.84 1.71
N LEU A 246 17.60 -7.26 2.89
CA LEU A 246 17.22 -8.03 4.08
C LEU A 246 15.91 -7.59 4.69
N PHE A 247 15.09 -8.58 5.02
CA PHE A 247 14.01 -8.42 5.99
C PHE A 247 14.48 -9.02 7.32
N VAL A 248 14.45 -8.25 8.39
CA VAL A 248 14.88 -8.68 9.72
C VAL A 248 13.75 -8.44 10.71
N ALA A 249 13.16 -9.51 11.22
CA ALA A 249 12.22 -9.47 12.33
C ALA A 249 12.88 -10.19 13.52
N MET A 250 13.19 -9.47 14.60
CA MET A 250 13.96 -10.04 15.70
C MET A 250 13.46 -9.59 17.07
N ASN A 251 13.67 -10.45 18.06
CA ASN A 251 13.40 -10.15 19.46
C ASN A 251 14.69 -9.74 20.15
N ARG A 252 14.69 -8.57 20.78
CA ARG A 252 15.77 -8.17 21.70
C ARG A 252 15.42 -8.48 23.16
N VAL A 253 14.13 -8.65 23.44
CA VAL A 253 13.59 -9.07 24.73
C VAL A 253 12.60 -10.22 24.53
N LYS A 254 12.38 -11.03 25.55
CA LYS A 254 11.35 -12.07 25.58
C LYS A 254 10.62 -12.08 26.90
N GLY A 255 9.31 -12.34 26.87
CA GLY A 255 8.49 -12.54 28.05
C GLY A 255 8.16 -14.02 28.28
N ASP A 256 8.25 -14.46 29.53
CA ASP A 256 7.80 -15.78 29.97
C ASP A 256 6.60 -15.61 30.90
N PHE A 257 5.41 -15.97 30.41
CA PHE A 257 4.17 -15.88 31.18
C PHE A 257 4.09 -16.91 32.32
N SER A 258 4.87 -17.98 32.29
CA SER A 258 4.89 -18.99 33.36
C SER A 258 5.59 -18.48 34.62
N THR A 259 6.64 -17.68 34.44
CA THR A 259 7.37 -17.01 35.52
C THR A 259 6.94 -15.55 35.72
N ALA A 260 6.19 -14.99 34.77
CA ALA A 260 5.84 -13.58 34.67
C ALA A 260 7.06 -12.65 34.64
N TYR A 261 8.16 -13.10 34.04
CA TYR A 261 9.40 -12.32 33.88
C TYR A 261 9.77 -12.12 32.42
N GLY A 262 10.35 -10.95 32.15
CA GLY A 262 10.96 -10.55 30.90
C GLY A 262 12.49 -10.53 31.00
N SER A 263 13.17 -10.96 29.94
CA SER A 263 14.64 -11.03 29.87
C SER A 263 15.16 -10.62 28.49
N SER A 264 16.45 -10.28 28.39
CA SER A 264 17.11 -10.00 27.11
C SER A 264 17.30 -11.28 26.28
N VAL A 265 17.19 -11.14 24.97
CA VAL A 265 17.62 -12.13 23.98
C VAL A 265 18.85 -11.59 23.25
N ASN A 266 19.91 -12.41 23.16
CA ASN A 266 21.14 -12.07 22.47
C ASN A 266 21.42 -13.15 21.43
N THR A 267 21.48 -12.76 20.15
CA THR A 267 21.78 -13.67 19.05
C THR A 267 23.04 -13.26 18.28
N GLY A 268 23.68 -12.15 18.67
CA GLY A 268 24.75 -11.51 17.92
C GLY A 268 24.23 -10.59 16.81
N LEU A 269 22.97 -10.76 16.38
CA LEU A 269 22.33 -9.94 15.35
C LEU A 269 22.20 -8.49 15.80
N GLU A 270 21.96 -8.24 17.09
CA GLU A 270 21.91 -6.91 17.67
C GLU A 270 23.24 -6.16 17.53
N THR A 271 24.36 -6.86 17.67
CA THR A 271 25.70 -6.26 17.50
C THR A 271 26.02 -6.05 16.03
N TRP A 272 25.66 -7.00 15.17
CA TRP A 272 25.85 -6.89 13.72
C TRP A 272 25.03 -5.75 13.10
N LEU A 273 23.77 -5.58 13.51
CA LEU A 273 22.91 -4.44 13.10
C LEU A 273 23.46 -3.11 13.62
N ARG A 274 23.97 -3.07 14.86
CA ARG A 274 24.59 -1.86 15.43
C ARG A 274 25.78 -1.38 14.61
N ASN A 275 26.59 -2.29 14.09
CA ASN A 275 27.71 -1.95 13.20
C ASN A 275 27.25 -1.30 11.88
N LYS A 276 25.99 -1.49 11.47
CA LYS A 276 25.36 -0.84 10.32
C LYS A 276 24.64 0.47 10.69
N GLY A 277 24.62 0.83 11.97
CA GLY A 277 24.00 2.03 12.52
C GLY A 277 22.62 1.80 13.14
N LEU A 278 22.09 0.58 13.17
CA LEU A 278 20.80 0.27 13.80
C LEU A 278 21.00 -0.22 15.24
N GLN A 279 20.61 0.60 16.21
CA GLN A 279 20.65 0.23 17.62
C GLN A 279 19.27 -0.22 18.07
N ILE A 280 19.16 -1.48 18.52
CA ILE A 280 17.94 -2.04 19.13
C ILE A 280 18.23 -2.27 20.61
N ASP A 281 17.52 -1.55 21.47
CA ASP A 281 17.72 -1.57 22.92
C ASP A 281 17.06 -2.81 23.55
N ASP A 282 17.63 -3.37 24.61
CA ASP A 282 17.03 -4.49 25.37
C ASP A 282 15.96 -4.07 26.37
N ASN A 283 15.16 -3.10 25.96
CA ASN A 283 14.01 -2.65 26.73
C ASN A 283 12.72 -3.17 26.11
N PHE A 284 11.73 -3.41 26.97
CA PHE A 284 10.35 -3.58 26.56
C PHE A 284 9.74 -2.23 26.20
N VAL A 285 9.15 -2.16 25.02
CA VAL A 285 8.20 -1.10 24.70
C VAL A 285 6.89 -1.36 25.42
N VAL A 286 6.37 -0.33 26.08
CA VAL A 286 5.02 -0.32 26.65
C VAL A 286 4.21 0.80 26.03
N ASP A 287 2.92 0.56 25.80
CA ASP A 287 2.03 1.55 25.18
C ASP A 287 0.65 1.54 25.87
N VAL A 288 0.02 2.71 25.95
CA VAL A 288 -1.38 2.82 26.38
C VAL A 288 -2.30 2.12 25.39
N SER A 289 -2.01 2.23 24.09
CA SER A 289 -2.71 1.47 23.04
C SER A 289 -2.13 0.06 22.98
N CYS A 290 -2.76 -0.87 23.69
CA CYS A 290 -2.25 -2.23 23.87
C CYS A 290 -3.34 -3.29 23.84
N GLY A 291 -2.90 -4.53 23.60
CA GLY A 291 -3.72 -5.73 23.73
C GLY A 291 -4.04 -6.07 25.18
N SER A 292 -4.85 -7.12 25.35
CA SER A 292 -5.20 -7.66 26.66
C SER A 292 -4.78 -9.12 26.77
N VAL A 293 -4.42 -9.55 27.98
CA VAL A 293 -4.21 -10.96 28.32
C VAL A 293 -5.35 -11.45 29.21
N THR A 294 -5.77 -12.69 29.01
CA THR A 294 -6.78 -13.33 29.85
C THR A 294 -6.12 -13.95 31.07
N VAL A 295 -6.52 -13.53 32.26
CA VAL A 295 -6.08 -14.13 33.53
C VAL A 295 -7.22 -14.93 34.15
N GLN A 296 -6.90 -16.12 34.64
CA GLN A 296 -7.83 -16.95 35.40
C GLN A 296 -7.65 -16.65 36.89
N GLN A 297 -8.69 -16.11 37.52
CA GLN A 297 -8.73 -15.85 38.95
C GLN A 297 -9.63 -16.90 39.62
N GLN A 298 -9.08 -17.62 40.59
CA GLN A 298 -9.85 -18.57 41.38
C GLN A 298 -10.46 -17.86 42.59
N GLN A 299 -11.79 -17.74 42.62
CA GLN A 299 -12.54 -17.16 43.74
C GLN A 299 -13.36 -18.27 44.41
N GLY A 300 -12.75 -18.90 45.43
CA GLY A 300 -13.31 -20.07 46.09
C GLY A 300 -13.34 -21.30 45.18
N VAL A 301 -14.54 -21.84 44.92
CA VAL A 301 -14.75 -23.03 44.07
C VAL A 301 -14.91 -22.65 42.59
N PHE A 302 -15.08 -21.37 42.27
CA PHE A 302 -15.31 -20.88 40.91
C PHE A 302 -14.04 -20.24 40.33
N THR A 303 -13.76 -20.50 39.06
CA THR A 303 -12.73 -19.82 38.28
C THR A 303 -13.38 -18.77 37.38
N PHE A 304 -12.94 -17.52 37.51
CA PHE A 304 -13.36 -16.41 36.68
C PHE A 304 -12.22 -16.05 35.73
N SER A 305 -12.51 -15.92 34.44
CA SER A 305 -11.55 -15.36 33.48
C SER A 305 -11.84 -13.88 33.30
N SER A 306 -10.84 -13.02 33.51
CA SER A 306 -10.93 -11.59 33.22
C SER A 306 -9.84 -11.19 32.22
N ASN A 307 -10.13 -10.20 31.38
CA ASN A 307 -9.15 -9.64 30.45
C ASN A 307 -8.54 -8.40 31.07
N VAL A 308 -7.21 -8.36 31.16
CA VAL A 308 -6.45 -7.24 31.70
C VAL A 308 -5.61 -6.65 30.58
N SER A 309 -5.64 -5.32 30.42
CA SER A 309 -4.76 -4.61 29.48
C SER A 309 -3.31 -4.91 29.80
N PHE A 310 -2.54 -5.25 28.78
CA PHE A 310 -1.15 -5.66 28.92
C PHE A 310 -0.28 -4.77 28.02
N PRO A 311 0.24 -3.64 28.55
CA PRO A 311 0.97 -2.63 27.78
C PRO A 311 2.17 -3.12 26.98
N TYR A 312 2.71 -4.29 27.32
CA TYR A 312 3.80 -4.97 26.60
C TYR A 312 3.38 -5.56 25.24
N LEU A 313 2.10 -5.50 24.90
CA LEU A 313 1.53 -5.90 23.61
C LEU A 313 1.01 -4.66 22.85
N PRO A 314 1.89 -3.75 22.41
CA PRO A 314 1.45 -2.52 21.78
C PRO A 314 0.68 -2.80 20.48
N ILE A 315 -0.45 -2.11 20.32
CA ILE A 315 -1.24 -2.10 19.08
C ILE A 315 -0.83 -0.84 18.31
N ILE A 316 -0.07 -1.04 17.25
CA ILE A 316 0.48 0.04 16.45
C ILE A 316 -0.48 0.42 15.33
N ASN A 317 -0.93 1.66 15.34
CA ASN A 317 -1.72 2.30 14.28
C ASN A 317 -1.06 3.60 13.76
N THR A 318 0.15 3.90 14.21
CA THR A 318 0.91 5.09 13.84
C THR A 318 2.03 4.73 12.87
N PHE A 319 1.70 4.77 11.59
CA PHE A 319 2.62 4.44 10.51
C PHE A 319 3.16 5.69 9.80
N ALA A 320 4.42 5.67 9.38
CA ALA A 320 4.91 6.67 8.43
C ALA A 320 4.35 6.37 7.04
N LYS A 321 4.26 7.40 6.18
CA LYS A 321 3.88 7.22 4.79
C LYS A 321 4.98 6.46 4.05
N HIS A 322 4.74 5.19 3.76
CA HIS A 322 5.67 4.31 3.06
C HIS A 322 4.90 3.19 2.35
N PRO A 323 5.36 2.69 1.19
CA PRO A 323 4.66 1.60 0.50
C PRO A 323 4.46 0.34 1.35
N ILE A 324 5.37 0.07 2.29
CA ILE A 324 5.28 -1.06 3.23
C ILE A 324 4.04 -0.96 4.15
N THR A 325 3.69 0.26 4.58
CA THR A 325 2.70 0.51 5.62
C THR A 325 1.35 0.98 5.09
N GLU A 326 1.23 1.20 3.78
CA GLU A 326 -0.01 1.66 3.18
C GLU A 326 -1.10 0.57 3.27
N GLY A 327 -2.29 0.97 3.68
CA GLY A 327 -3.44 0.08 3.85
C GLY A 327 -3.41 -0.75 5.14
N LEU A 328 -2.38 -0.61 5.99
CA LEU A 328 -2.39 -1.19 7.33
C LEU A 328 -3.25 -0.33 8.26
N GLU A 329 -4.14 -0.96 9.04
CA GLU A 329 -4.96 -0.30 10.04
C GLU A 329 -4.32 -0.43 11.43
N ALA A 330 -3.95 -1.64 11.82
CA ALA A 330 -3.34 -1.93 13.12
C ALA A 330 -2.50 -3.21 13.13
N VAL A 331 -1.26 -3.10 13.59
CA VAL A 331 -0.34 -4.23 13.79
C VAL A 331 -0.13 -4.46 15.28
N ILE A 332 -0.20 -5.70 15.74
CA ILE A 332 0.01 -6.05 17.14
C ILE A 332 1.40 -6.66 17.29
N PHE A 333 2.21 -6.09 18.18
CA PHE A 333 3.50 -6.66 18.53
C PHE A 333 3.50 -7.31 19.90
N GLN A 334 4.24 -8.40 20.04
CA GLN A 334 4.50 -9.12 21.27
C GLN A 334 5.91 -8.79 21.76
N PHE A 335 6.02 -7.93 22.77
CA PHE A 335 7.32 -7.56 23.35
C PHE A 335 8.30 -6.88 22.39
N ALA A 336 7.84 -5.84 21.69
CA ALA A 336 8.72 -5.02 20.85
C ALA A 336 9.79 -4.28 21.66
N SER A 337 10.89 -3.93 20.99
CA SER A 337 11.98 -3.12 21.54
C SER A 337 12.17 -1.81 20.77
N PRO A 338 12.66 -0.73 21.41
CA PRO A 338 12.95 0.50 20.69
C PRO A 338 14.11 0.29 19.70
N VAL A 339 13.95 0.83 18.48
CA VAL A 339 15.04 0.94 17.50
C VAL A 339 15.38 2.40 17.23
N SER A 340 16.67 2.70 17.17
CA SER A 340 17.20 4.01 16.83
C SER A 340 18.33 3.89 15.80
N TYR A 341 18.62 4.99 15.12
CA TYR A 341 19.72 5.07 14.18
C TYR A 341 20.86 5.92 14.76
N ILE A 342 22.04 5.32 14.83
CA ILE A 342 23.28 5.92 15.36
C ILE A 342 24.39 6.03 14.29
N GLY A 343 24.05 5.85 13.02
CA GLY A 343 25.01 5.93 11.92
C GLY A 343 25.26 7.35 11.41
N ASP A 344 26.05 7.44 10.33
CA ASP A 344 26.44 8.70 9.70
C ASP A 344 25.40 9.18 8.66
N SER A 345 25.66 10.33 8.03
CA SER A 345 24.78 10.90 7.01
C SER A 345 24.82 10.15 5.66
N THR A 346 25.57 9.06 5.53
CA THR A 346 25.69 8.31 4.26
C THR A 346 24.59 7.27 4.07
N LYS A 347 23.84 6.96 5.13
CA LYS A 347 22.70 6.04 5.09
C LYS A 347 21.46 6.76 5.63
N THR A 348 20.30 6.33 5.15
CA THR A 348 19.02 6.92 5.53
C THR A 348 18.24 5.88 6.32
N PHE A 349 17.89 6.21 7.56
CA PHE A 349 16.94 5.42 8.34
C PHE A 349 15.58 6.11 8.39
N THR A 350 14.55 5.43 7.91
CA THR A 350 13.17 5.90 7.91
C THR A 350 12.36 5.03 8.88
N PRO A 351 11.96 5.54 10.06
CA PRO A 351 11.09 4.80 10.97
C PRO A 351 9.69 4.69 10.37
N ILE A 352 9.24 3.47 10.07
CA ILE A 352 7.95 3.21 9.41
C ILE A 352 6.86 2.75 10.39
N VAL A 353 7.24 2.13 11.50
CA VAL A 353 6.32 1.66 12.53
C VAL A 353 6.70 2.29 13.86
N LYS A 354 5.77 3.05 14.46
CA LYS A 354 5.99 3.82 15.69
C LYS A 354 4.87 3.58 16.69
N THR A 355 5.21 3.57 17.97
CA THR A 355 4.25 3.55 19.07
C THR A 355 3.37 4.79 19.08
N SER A 356 2.34 4.78 19.93
CA SER A 356 1.47 5.93 20.11
C SER A 356 2.20 7.12 20.75
N GLU A 357 1.51 8.24 20.85
CA GLU A 357 1.99 9.43 21.56
C GLU A 357 2.15 9.21 23.08
N LYS A 358 1.60 8.12 23.63
CA LYS A 358 1.71 7.73 25.04
C LYS A 358 2.32 6.33 25.13
N SER A 359 3.64 6.29 25.11
CA SER A 359 4.43 5.06 25.21
C SER A 359 5.55 5.18 26.25
N GLY A 360 6.20 4.06 26.54
CA GLY A 360 7.27 3.95 27.51
C GLY A 360 8.27 2.88 27.11
N SER A 361 9.40 2.88 27.80
CA SER A 361 10.46 1.90 27.61
C SER A 361 10.93 1.42 28.99
N LEU A 362 10.88 0.12 29.22
CA LEU A 362 11.21 -0.50 30.51
C LEU A 362 12.39 -1.47 30.34
N PRO A 363 13.46 -1.33 31.14
CA PRO A 363 14.64 -2.18 31.01
C PRO A 363 14.39 -3.61 31.49
N VAL A 364 15.18 -4.55 30.96
CA VAL A 364 15.28 -5.90 31.50
C VAL A 364 16.19 -5.96 32.75
N PRO A 365 16.01 -6.93 33.66
CA PRO A 365 14.87 -7.85 33.72
C PRO A 365 13.59 -7.12 34.18
N GLN A 366 12.45 -7.52 33.63
CA GLN A 366 11.17 -6.87 33.91
C GLN A 366 10.18 -7.87 34.51
N TYR A 367 9.67 -7.59 35.70
CA TYR A 367 8.56 -8.37 36.26
C TYR A 367 7.22 -7.87 35.69
N PHE A 368 6.41 -8.78 35.18
CA PHE A 368 5.08 -8.50 34.63
C PHE A 368 4.03 -8.53 35.73
N ASN A 369 3.91 -7.43 36.46
CA ASN A 369 2.84 -7.27 37.43
C ASN A 369 1.50 -6.99 36.74
N ILE A 370 0.67 -8.02 36.59
CA ILE A 370 -0.67 -7.91 35.96
C ILE A 370 -1.65 -7.10 36.84
N GLU A 371 -1.40 -6.99 38.13
CA GLU A 371 -2.23 -6.18 39.05
C GLU A 371 -1.82 -4.70 39.07
N LYS A 372 -0.75 -4.33 38.35
CA LYS A 372 -0.29 -2.94 38.27
C LYS A 372 -1.38 -2.06 37.65
N GLN A 373 -1.78 -1.02 38.38
CA GLN A 373 -2.61 0.05 37.83
C GLN A 373 -1.73 1.02 37.05
N TRP A 374 -1.83 0.98 35.73
CA TRP A 374 -1.10 1.87 34.84
C TRP A 374 -1.71 3.26 34.82
N THR A 375 -0.85 4.27 34.86
CA THR A 375 -1.22 5.68 34.82
C THR A 375 -0.54 6.36 33.64
N GLU A 376 -0.96 7.58 33.26
CA GLU A 376 -0.31 8.31 32.17
C GLU A 376 1.19 8.60 32.44
N LEU A 377 1.59 8.67 33.72
CA LEU A 377 2.99 8.88 34.10
C LEU A 377 3.90 7.69 33.78
N ASP A 378 3.32 6.49 33.59
CA ASP A 378 4.06 5.30 33.19
C ASP A 378 4.43 5.31 31.69
N PHE A 379 3.89 6.26 30.91
CA PHE A 379 4.10 6.40 29.47
C PHE A 379 4.67 7.78 29.09
N PRO A 380 5.89 8.12 29.55
CA PRO A 380 6.47 9.46 29.36
C PRO A 380 7.05 9.70 27.95
N LEU A 381 7.14 8.67 27.11
CA LEU A 381 7.72 8.71 25.77
C LEU A 381 6.63 8.75 24.70
N LYS A 382 7.03 9.07 23.47
CA LYS A 382 6.11 9.22 22.33
C LYS A 382 6.75 8.72 21.05
N ASN A 383 5.97 8.08 20.19
CA ASN A 383 6.37 7.72 18.83
C ASN A 383 7.71 6.96 18.76
N LEU A 384 7.96 6.05 19.72
CA LEU A 384 9.14 5.19 19.70
C LEU A 384 9.09 4.33 18.46
N ALA A 385 10.17 4.33 17.68
CA ALA A 385 10.27 3.46 16.53
C ALA A 385 10.47 2.02 16.99
N VAL A 386 9.68 1.12 16.41
CA VAL A 386 9.71 -0.34 16.60
C VAL A 386 9.86 -1.08 15.26
N GLY A 387 9.97 -0.31 14.18
CA GLY A 387 10.26 -0.82 12.86
C GLY A 387 10.67 0.31 11.92
N GLY A 388 11.56 -0.01 10.98
CA GLY A 388 12.18 0.99 10.12
C GLY A 388 12.84 0.40 8.89
N VAL A 389 13.16 1.29 7.96
CA VAL A 389 13.88 0.97 6.73
C VAL A 389 15.23 1.66 6.77
N LEU A 390 16.31 0.92 6.59
CA LEU A 390 17.66 1.43 6.41
C LEU A 390 18.08 1.27 4.95
N GLU A 391 18.44 2.37 4.30
CA GLU A 391 18.90 2.40 2.91
C GLU A 391 20.28 3.02 2.80
N GLY A 392 21.12 2.48 1.91
CA GLY A 392 22.42 3.05 1.60
C GLY A 392 23.47 1.98 1.32
N ASN A 393 24.74 2.36 1.41
CA ASN A 393 25.86 1.42 1.26
C ASN A 393 26.09 0.73 2.62
N LEU A 394 25.35 -0.36 2.85
CA LEU A 394 25.31 -1.05 4.14
C LEU A 394 26.52 -1.97 4.36
N PHE A 395 27.08 -2.47 3.27
CA PHE A 395 28.33 -3.20 3.22
C PHE A 395 28.91 -3.11 1.79
N GLY A 396 30.18 -2.76 1.65
CA GLY A 396 30.77 -2.47 0.34
C GLY A 396 30.24 -1.18 -0.31
N ASN A 397 30.28 -1.11 -1.64
CA ASN A 397 29.92 0.09 -2.42
C ASN A 397 28.57 -0.01 -3.15
N THR A 398 27.88 -1.14 -3.02
CA THR A 398 26.59 -1.39 -3.67
C THR A 398 25.46 -0.95 -2.73
N PRO A 399 24.50 -0.14 -3.20
CA PRO A 399 23.32 0.19 -2.42
C PRO A 399 22.52 -1.06 -2.04
N SER A 400 22.13 -1.15 -0.77
CA SER A 400 21.30 -2.21 -0.21
C SER A 400 20.28 -1.61 0.76
N LYS A 401 19.33 -2.46 1.18
CA LYS A 401 18.17 -2.11 1.99
C LYS A 401 17.98 -3.15 3.08
N ILE A 402 17.69 -2.69 4.30
CA ILE A 402 17.27 -3.52 5.42
C ILE A 402 15.94 -2.99 5.94
N VAL A 403 14.90 -3.82 5.95
CA VAL A 403 13.70 -3.57 6.76
C VAL A 403 13.90 -4.28 8.08
N VAL A 404 13.78 -3.55 9.20
CA VAL A 404 13.90 -4.10 10.54
C VAL A 404 12.59 -3.93 11.29
N ILE A 405 12.10 -4.99 11.92
CA ILE A 405 10.97 -5.02 12.86
C ILE A 405 11.47 -5.63 14.16
N THR A 406 11.21 -4.96 15.28
CA THR A 406 11.77 -5.34 16.59
C THR A 406 10.91 -6.34 17.37
N ASP A 407 10.04 -7.04 16.66
CA ASP A 407 9.27 -8.19 17.11
C ASP A 407 9.34 -9.22 15.99
N GLY A 408 9.84 -10.41 16.30
CA GLY A 408 9.92 -11.56 15.41
C GLY A 408 8.70 -12.49 15.50
N ASP A 409 7.90 -12.39 16.56
CA ASP A 409 6.73 -13.24 16.80
C ASP A 409 5.48 -12.77 16.04
N PHE A 410 5.41 -11.49 15.65
CA PHE A 410 4.21 -10.88 15.04
C PHE A 410 3.65 -11.62 13.82
N ALA A 411 4.53 -12.28 13.04
CA ALA A 411 4.19 -12.97 11.81
C ALA A 411 4.24 -14.51 11.94
N VAL A 412 4.43 -15.03 13.15
CA VAL A 412 4.60 -16.47 13.41
C VAL A 412 3.32 -17.07 13.99
N ASN A 413 2.74 -18.07 13.31
CA ASN A 413 1.49 -18.73 13.69
C ASN A 413 1.59 -19.57 14.98
N GLY A 414 2.81 -19.86 15.44
CA GLY A 414 3.09 -20.69 16.60
C GLY A 414 2.68 -22.16 16.44
N PRO A 415 2.96 -23.01 17.45
CA PRO A 415 2.60 -24.43 17.42
C PRO A 415 1.07 -24.58 17.46
N GLY A 416 0.47 -24.99 16.33
CA GLY A 416 -0.98 -25.19 16.21
C GLY A 416 -1.69 -24.28 15.20
N GLY A 417 -0.97 -23.37 14.53
CA GLY A 417 -1.53 -22.61 13.42
C GLY A 417 -2.51 -21.52 13.86
N GLN A 418 -2.16 -20.73 14.87
CA GLN A 418 -3.03 -19.66 15.35
C GLN A 418 -3.29 -18.64 14.23
N GLN A 419 -4.53 -18.17 14.15
CA GLN A 419 -4.90 -17.13 13.21
C GLN A 419 -4.24 -15.81 13.62
N LEU A 420 -3.38 -15.28 12.75
CA LEU A 420 -2.74 -13.98 12.97
C LEU A 420 -3.68 -12.84 12.54
N GLN A 421 -3.42 -11.66 13.09
CA GLN A 421 -4.02 -10.42 12.61
C GLN A 421 -3.63 -10.22 11.14
N PRO A 422 -4.59 -9.92 10.22
CA PRO A 422 -4.29 -9.78 8.79
C PRO A 422 -3.20 -8.75 8.48
N ASP A 423 -3.18 -7.64 9.21
CA ASP A 423 -2.19 -6.57 9.04
C ASP A 423 -0.78 -6.97 9.48
N ASN A 424 -0.63 -7.90 10.42
CA ASN A 424 0.68 -8.46 10.77
C ASN A 424 1.27 -9.24 9.58
N ILE A 425 0.43 -10.05 8.91
CA ILE A 425 0.83 -10.79 7.71
C ILE A 425 1.17 -9.80 6.59
N SER A 426 0.28 -8.83 6.34
CA SER A 426 0.47 -7.80 5.33
C SER A 426 1.74 -6.98 5.56
N LEU A 427 2.10 -6.65 6.81
CA LEU A 427 3.34 -5.91 7.10
C LEU A 427 4.58 -6.69 6.66
N MET A 428 4.66 -8.00 6.95
CA MET A 428 5.79 -8.84 6.54
C MET A 428 5.81 -9.02 5.02
N VAL A 429 4.67 -9.33 4.41
CA VAL A 429 4.53 -9.50 2.95
C VAL A 429 4.91 -8.22 2.23
N ASN A 430 4.36 -7.07 2.61
CA ASN A 430 4.69 -5.77 2.03
C ASN A 430 6.18 -5.43 2.19
N SER A 431 6.80 -5.81 3.32
CA SER A 431 8.23 -5.60 3.53
C SER A 431 9.07 -6.42 2.55
N ILE A 432 8.74 -7.71 2.40
CA ILE A 432 9.43 -8.61 1.48
C ILE A 432 9.18 -8.20 0.04
N ASP A 433 7.96 -7.80 -0.30
CA ASP A 433 7.59 -7.28 -1.62
C ASP A 433 8.39 -6.02 -1.94
N TRP A 434 8.42 -5.03 -1.05
CA TRP A 434 9.20 -3.80 -1.26
C TRP A 434 10.71 -4.07 -1.41
N LEU A 435 11.22 -5.09 -0.71
CA LEU A 435 12.61 -5.52 -0.84
C LEU A 435 12.84 -6.32 -2.12
N SER A 436 11.88 -7.09 -2.61
CA SER A 436 12.10 -8.02 -3.72
C SER A 436 11.66 -7.46 -5.07
N ASP A 437 10.77 -6.46 -5.06
CA ASP A 437 10.13 -5.89 -6.22
C ASP A 437 10.94 -4.73 -6.81
N ASP A 438 11.43 -4.94 -8.05
CA ASP A 438 12.03 -3.89 -8.87
C ASP A 438 10.99 -3.24 -9.83
N THR A 439 9.75 -3.76 -9.87
CA THR A 439 8.72 -3.37 -10.86
C THR A 439 7.76 -2.28 -10.38
N GLY A 440 7.65 -2.06 -9.06
CA GLY A 440 6.84 -1.02 -8.42
C GLY A 440 5.39 -1.42 -8.10
N LEU A 441 5.06 -2.73 -8.12
CA LEU A 441 3.73 -3.28 -7.75
C LEU A 441 3.25 -2.80 -6.39
N ILE A 442 4.16 -2.55 -5.44
CA ILE A 442 3.76 -2.01 -4.15
C ILE A 442 3.18 -0.58 -4.26
N GLU A 443 3.64 0.23 -5.22
CA GLU A 443 3.03 1.54 -5.51
C GLU A 443 1.60 1.39 -6.05
N LEU A 444 1.33 0.31 -6.79
CA LEU A 444 -0.02 -0.02 -7.27
C LEU A 444 -0.97 -0.37 -6.12
N ARG A 445 -0.50 -1.16 -5.13
CA ARG A 445 -1.27 -1.45 -3.90
C ARG A 445 -1.63 -0.15 -3.17
N THR A 446 -0.70 0.80 -3.10
CA THR A 446 -0.91 2.07 -2.37
C THR A 446 -1.90 3.05 -3.01
N LYS A 447 -2.19 2.87 -4.30
CA LYS A 447 -3.15 3.70 -5.04
C LYS A 447 -4.60 3.26 -4.81
N GLY A 448 -4.81 2.00 -4.41
CA GLY A 448 -6.12 1.40 -4.17
C GLY A 448 -6.68 1.74 -2.80
N ILE A 449 -7.68 2.64 -2.79
CA ILE A 449 -8.62 2.84 -1.67
C ILE A 449 -7.98 3.41 -0.40
N THR A 450 -7.37 4.59 -0.47
CA THR A 450 -7.41 5.47 0.70
C THR A 450 -8.84 6.02 0.80
N TYR A 451 -9.66 5.46 1.68
CA TYR A 451 -10.84 6.17 2.18
C TYR A 451 -10.30 7.36 2.97
N ARG A 452 -10.12 8.49 2.30
CA ARG A 452 -9.75 9.76 2.92
C ARG A 452 -11.04 10.46 3.29
N PRO A 453 -11.56 10.30 4.53
CA PRO A 453 -12.57 11.24 4.98
C PRO A 453 -11.96 12.63 4.84
N LEU A 454 -12.77 13.62 4.46
CA LEU A 454 -12.33 15.01 4.48
C LEU A 454 -11.69 15.28 5.83
N ASP A 455 -10.46 15.83 5.82
CA ASP A 455 -9.79 16.23 7.05
C ASP A 455 -10.78 16.98 7.93
N GLN A 456 -10.84 16.62 9.21
CA GLN A 456 -11.68 17.34 10.16
C GLN A 456 -11.07 18.73 10.35
N LEU A 457 -11.49 19.66 9.48
CA LEU A 457 -11.14 21.06 9.55
C LEU A 457 -11.70 21.62 10.85
N GLU A 458 -10.88 22.39 11.56
CA GLU A 458 -11.32 23.22 12.67
C GLU A 458 -12.56 24.04 12.26
N ASP A 459 -13.59 24.08 13.11
CA ASP A 459 -14.91 24.63 12.77
C ASP A 459 -14.85 26.08 12.24
N GLY A 460 -13.85 26.84 12.69
CA GLY A 460 -13.57 28.21 12.22
C GLY A 460 -13.18 28.27 10.74
N THR A 461 -12.23 27.44 10.31
CA THR A 461 -11.74 27.37 8.91
C THR A 461 -12.85 26.95 7.96
N LYS A 462 -13.66 25.97 8.38
CA LYS A 462 -14.83 25.49 7.62
C LYS A 462 -15.86 26.60 7.41
N THR A 463 -16.10 27.42 8.44
CA THR A 463 -17.04 28.53 8.38
C THR A 463 -16.54 29.65 7.46
N PHE A 464 -15.25 30.00 7.55
CA PHE A 464 -14.63 30.99 6.67
C PHE A 464 -14.73 30.59 5.19
N LEU A 465 -14.35 29.35 4.84
CA LEU A 465 -14.39 28.86 3.46
C LEU A 465 -15.82 28.85 2.88
N LYS A 466 -16.83 28.54 3.71
CA LYS A 466 -18.25 28.61 3.31
C LYS A 466 -18.67 30.04 2.97
N TYR A 467 -18.39 31.01 3.84
CA TYR A 467 -18.75 32.41 3.59
C TYR A 467 -17.95 33.01 2.44
N LEU A 468 -16.69 32.63 2.28
CA LEU A 468 -15.87 33.04 1.15
C LEU A 468 -16.49 32.57 -0.16
N ASN A 469 -16.77 31.27 -0.32
CA ASN A 469 -17.39 30.74 -1.55
C ASN A 469 -18.78 31.32 -1.82
N PHE A 470 -19.55 31.66 -0.78
CA PHE A 470 -20.87 32.27 -0.93
C PHE A 470 -20.81 33.75 -1.33
N LEU A 471 -19.91 34.53 -0.70
CA LEU A 471 -19.83 35.98 -0.90
C LEU A 471 -18.95 36.37 -2.09
N LEU A 472 -17.94 35.57 -2.45
CA LEU A 472 -17.01 35.89 -3.54
C LEU A 472 -17.72 36.18 -4.88
N PRO A 473 -18.69 35.37 -5.36
CA PRO A 473 -19.41 35.67 -6.61
C PRO A 473 -20.19 36.98 -6.52
N VAL A 474 -20.82 37.25 -5.37
CA VAL A 474 -21.60 38.48 -5.13
C VAL A 474 -20.69 39.71 -5.16
N ILE A 475 -19.54 39.64 -4.49
CA ILE A 475 -18.53 40.71 -4.49
C ILE A 475 -18.00 40.94 -5.90
N LEU A 476 -17.69 39.89 -6.67
CA LEU A 476 -17.23 40.02 -8.06
C LEU A 476 -18.26 40.73 -8.94
N VAL A 477 -19.56 40.42 -8.79
CA VAL A 477 -20.64 41.10 -9.53
C VAL A 477 -20.75 42.57 -9.13
N ILE A 478 -20.65 42.88 -7.83
CA ILE A 478 -20.70 44.26 -7.34
C ILE A 478 -19.50 45.06 -7.85
N VAL A 479 -18.29 44.50 -7.77
CA VAL A 479 -17.05 45.13 -8.27
C VAL A 479 -17.15 45.37 -9.77
N TYR A 480 -17.59 44.37 -10.55
CA TYR A 480 -17.83 44.55 -11.98
C TYR A 480 -18.87 45.65 -12.26
N GLY A 481 -19.95 45.68 -11.48
CA GLY A 481 -20.98 46.72 -11.56
C GLY A 481 -20.44 48.12 -11.29
N LEU A 482 -19.60 48.27 -10.25
CA LEU A 482 -18.95 49.54 -9.90
C LEU A 482 -17.97 50.00 -10.96
N ILE A 483 -17.12 49.09 -11.47
CA ILE A 483 -16.18 49.37 -12.58
C ILE A 483 -16.96 49.83 -13.81
N ARG A 484 -18.03 49.11 -14.18
CA ARG A 484 -18.88 49.46 -15.32
C ARG A 484 -19.56 50.82 -15.13
N MET A 485 -20.02 51.12 -13.91
CA MET A 485 -20.67 52.39 -13.60
C MET A 485 -19.68 53.56 -13.66
N GLN A 486 -18.47 53.42 -13.12
CA GLN A 486 -17.41 54.42 -13.24
C GLN A 486 -17.00 54.63 -14.70
N HIS A 487 -16.84 53.55 -15.46
CA HIS A 487 -16.52 53.63 -16.89
C HIS A 487 -17.59 54.41 -17.65
N ASN A 488 -18.87 54.10 -17.43
CA ASN A 488 -19.98 54.81 -18.07
C ASN A 488 -20.07 56.28 -17.64
N ARG A 489 -19.75 56.60 -16.38
CA ARG A 489 -19.72 57.97 -15.88
C ARG A 489 -18.61 58.79 -16.54
N ASN A 490 -17.41 58.22 -16.68
CA ASN A 490 -16.29 58.86 -17.39
C ASN A 490 -16.59 59.08 -18.87
N VAL A 491 -17.23 58.11 -19.53
CA VAL A 491 -17.68 58.26 -20.93
C VAL A 491 -18.74 59.36 -21.06
N ARG A 492 -19.67 59.50 -20.11
CA ARG A 492 -20.67 60.59 -20.11
C ARG A 492 -20.05 61.96 -19.89
N ILE A 493 -19.09 62.08 -18.97
CA ILE A 493 -18.37 63.35 -18.73
C ILE A 493 -17.61 63.79 -20.00
N LYS A 494 -16.89 62.87 -20.66
CA LYS A 494 -16.22 63.17 -21.94
C LYS A 494 -17.18 63.67 -23.03
N ARG A 495 -18.38 63.08 -23.13
CA ARG A 495 -19.40 63.56 -24.09
C ARG A 495 -20.01 64.92 -23.74
N LEU A 496 -20.00 65.30 -22.46
CA LEU A 496 -20.47 66.62 -22.00
C LEU A 496 -19.40 67.70 -22.21
N GLU A 497 -18.12 67.34 -22.18
CA GLU A 497 -17.02 68.25 -22.53
C GLU A 497 -16.96 68.52 -24.04
N GLU A 498 -17.28 67.53 -24.88
CA GLU A 498 -17.36 67.69 -26.35
C GLU A 498 -18.56 68.53 -26.83
N SER A 499 -19.59 68.73 -26.01
CA SER A 499 -20.78 69.53 -26.36
C SER A 499 -20.74 70.99 -25.89
N TYR A 500 -19.64 71.41 -25.27
CA TYR A 500 -19.39 72.79 -24.82
C TYR A 500 -18.26 73.51 -25.60
N VAL A 501 -17.91 73.01 -26.79
CA VAL A 501 -16.96 73.67 -27.72
C VAL A 501 -17.67 74.15 -28.97
#